data_AF-A0A1T1CG68-F1
#
_entry.id   AF-A0A1T1CG68-F1
#
_cell.length_a   1.000
_cell.length_b   1.000
_cell.length_c   1.000
_cell.angle_alpha   90.00
_cell.angle_beta   90.00
_cell.angle_gamma   90.00
#
_symmetry.space_group_name_H-M   'P 1'
#
loop_
_entity.id
_entity.type
_entity.pdbx_description
1 polymer ?
#
loop_
_entity_poly.entity_id
_entity_poly.type
_entity_poly.pdbx_seq_one_letter_code
_entity_poly.pdbx_strand_id
1 'polypeptide(L)'
;MLLCGQNNLVPTIHSDKEIKSKRYEVTETIHSGFGSTKVMYTVSNKNLINTNDLGPNNTREVKEIIVYKKKSRDQESIYKTKEIKEVVLVVDQQVNAVKTISIDPLDTYERMVDQGIRSAGLLSQLADAYFYKNEYTKASQYYLEFFKIGKKIKPEYYFRYAMALKNIGQEKRSKELLATYEALLQSENKK
;
A
#
# COMPACT_ATOMS: atom_id res chain seq x y z
N MET A 1 8.13 40.62 -38.28
CA MET A 1 7.52 39.56 -39.13
C MET A 1 7.32 38.35 -38.22
N LEU A 2 6.06 37.96 -37.99
CA LEU A 2 5.65 36.94 -37.02
C LEU A 2 6.04 35.54 -37.47
N LEU A 3 6.55 34.71 -36.57
CA LEU A 3 6.59 33.25 -36.72
C LEU A 3 5.78 32.66 -35.56
N CYS A 4 4.48 32.49 -35.79
CA CYS A 4 3.61 31.69 -34.94
C CYS A 4 3.93 30.20 -35.19
N GLY A 5 4.68 29.58 -34.28
CA GLY A 5 4.85 28.13 -34.23
C GLY A 5 3.58 27.48 -33.70
N GLN A 6 3.02 26.56 -34.49
CA GLN A 6 1.80 25.81 -34.20
C GLN A 6 1.97 24.98 -32.93
N ASN A 7 1.24 25.35 -31.87
CA ASN A 7 1.02 24.49 -30.72
C ASN A 7 0.09 23.35 -31.15
N ASN A 8 0.68 22.21 -31.54
CA ASN A 8 -0.03 20.95 -31.66
C ASN A 8 -0.44 20.48 -30.26
N LEU A 9 -1.58 20.97 -29.79
CA LEU A 9 -2.32 20.36 -28.70
C LEU A 9 -2.85 19.02 -29.21
N VAL A 10 -2.09 17.95 -29.01
CA VAL A 10 -2.60 16.59 -29.14
C VAL A 10 -3.69 16.44 -28.07
N PRO A 11 -4.97 16.25 -28.44
CA PRO A 11 -6.03 16.07 -27.46
C PRO A 11 -5.85 14.66 -26.89
N THR A 12 -5.35 14.58 -25.65
CA THR A 12 -5.33 13.31 -24.91
C THR A 12 -6.78 12.89 -24.69
N ILE A 13 -7.15 11.79 -25.33
CA ILE A 13 -8.47 11.15 -25.31
C ILE A 13 -8.85 10.88 -23.85
N HIS A 14 -9.65 11.77 -23.27
CA HIS A 14 -10.29 11.51 -21.99
C HIS A 14 -11.48 10.59 -22.24
N SER A 15 -11.21 9.29 -22.19
CA SER A 15 -12.25 8.27 -21.97
C SER A 15 -13.13 8.72 -20.79
N ASP A 16 -14.47 8.55 -20.91
CA ASP A 16 -15.55 8.95 -19.98
C ASP A 16 -15.46 8.35 -18.55
N LYS A 17 -14.27 8.29 -17.99
CA LYS A 17 -13.94 7.72 -16.70
C LYS A 17 -13.82 8.86 -15.71
N GLU A 18 -14.70 8.84 -14.71
CA GLU A 18 -14.72 9.84 -13.65
C GLU A 18 -13.37 9.90 -12.92
N ILE A 19 -12.79 11.10 -12.79
CA ILE A 19 -11.49 11.31 -12.15
C ILE A 19 -11.66 11.22 -10.63
N LYS A 20 -10.90 10.32 -9.98
CA LYS A 20 -10.86 10.16 -8.52
C LYS A 20 -9.92 11.17 -7.86
N SER A 21 -8.75 11.39 -8.45
CA SER A 21 -7.78 12.40 -8.01
C SER A 21 -6.79 12.73 -9.12
N LYS A 22 -6.19 13.92 -9.03
CA LYS A 22 -5.18 14.42 -9.96
C LYS A 22 -4.05 15.04 -9.15
N ARG A 23 -2.80 14.72 -9.47
CA ARG A 23 -1.59 15.27 -8.83
C ARG A 23 -0.49 15.46 -9.87
N TYR A 24 0.48 16.31 -9.58
CA TYR A 24 1.59 16.61 -10.47
C TYR A 24 2.90 16.27 -9.79
N GLU A 25 3.77 15.58 -10.52
CA GLU A 25 5.15 15.34 -10.14
C GLU A 25 6.03 16.33 -10.89
N VAL A 26 6.84 17.09 -10.16
CA VAL A 26 7.73 18.10 -10.72
C VAL A 26 9.17 17.68 -10.48
N THR A 27 9.96 17.71 -11.54
CA THR A 27 11.41 17.47 -11.48
C THR A 27 12.12 18.73 -11.95
N GLU A 28 12.87 19.35 -11.06
CA GLU A 28 13.72 20.50 -11.36
C GLU A 28 15.17 20.03 -11.50
N THR A 29 15.80 20.33 -12.63
CA THR A 29 17.19 19.97 -12.92
C THR A 29 18.02 21.24 -13.04
N ILE A 30 19.00 21.38 -12.16
CA ILE A 30 19.97 22.48 -12.17
C ILE A 30 21.30 21.93 -12.68
N HIS A 31 21.73 22.38 -13.86
CA HIS A 31 23.03 22.04 -14.44
C HIS A 31 24.10 22.99 -13.90
N SER A 32 25.21 22.42 -13.44
CA SER A 32 26.39 23.14 -12.99
C SER A 32 27.58 22.78 -13.88
N GLY A 33 28.70 23.51 -13.75
CA GLY A 33 29.93 23.18 -14.49
C GLY A 33 30.51 21.79 -14.15
N PHE A 34 30.02 21.16 -13.08
CA PHE A 34 30.41 19.81 -12.63
C PHE A 34 29.16 18.95 -12.38
N GLY A 35 28.36 18.73 -13.42
CA GLY A 35 27.22 17.82 -13.40
C GLY A 35 25.87 18.49 -13.19
N SER A 36 24.90 17.78 -12.60
CA SER A 36 23.53 18.28 -12.43
C SER A 36 22.92 17.84 -11.11
N THR A 37 22.18 18.74 -10.46
CA THR A 37 21.36 18.45 -9.27
C THR A 37 19.90 18.31 -9.69
N LYS A 38 19.21 17.27 -9.20
CA LYS A 38 17.77 17.05 -9.45
C LYS A 38 16.98 17.09 -8.15
N VAL A 39 15.91 17.89 -8.13
CA VAL A 39 14.96 17.99 -7.02
C VAL A 39 13.58 17.56 -7.51
N MET A 40 12.97 16.61 -6.80
CA MET A 40 11.65 16.07 -7.14
C MET A 40 10.65 16.36 -6.03
N TYR A 41 9.47 16.86 -6.40
CA TYR A 41 8.37 17.11 -5.47
C TYR A 41 7.00 16.83 -6.11
N THR A 42 5.97 16.67 -5.28
CA THR A 42 4.61 16.42 -5.74
C THR A 42 3.66 17.51 -5.25
N VAL A 43 2.74 17.93 -6.11
CA VAL A 43 1.72 18.94 -5.79
C VAL A 43 0.32 18.48 -6.18
N SER A 44 -0.68 18.88 -5.41
CA SER A 44 -2.09 18.59 -5.66
C SER A 44 -2.69 19.47 -6.76
N ASN A 45 -2.19 20.70 -6.91
CA ASN A 45 -2.66 21.67 -7.90
C ASN A 45 -1.49 22.21 -8.73
N LYS A 46 -1.69 22.40 -10.04
CA LYS A 46 -0.67 22.90 -10.97
C LYS A 46 -0.19 24.31 -10.60
N ASN A 47 -1.06 25.10 -10.00
CA ASN A 47 -0.76 26.47 -9.58
C ASN A 47 0.18 26.55 -8.37
N LEU A 48 0.43 25.43 -7.68
CA LEU A 48 1.39 25.35 -6.58
C LEU A 48 2.82 25.03 -7.06
N ILE A 49 2.99 24.79 -8.36
CA ILE A 49 4.31 24.57 -8.96
C ILE A 49 5.01 25.91 -9.01
N ASN A 50 6.24 25.96 -8.49
CA ASN A 50 7.02 27.18 -8.53
C ASN A 50 7.23 27.62 -9.98
N THR A 51 6.99 28.90 -10.29
CA THR A 51 7.18 29.47 -11.64
C THR A 51 8.44 30.31 -11.74
N ASN A 52 9.27 30.35 -10.69
CA ASN A 52 10.53 31.09 -10.70
C ASN A 52 11.40 30.63 -11.87
N ASP A 53 12.10 31.61 -12.45
CA ASP A 53 13.15 31.38 -13.43
C ASP A 53 14.28 30.59 -12.77
N LEU A 54 14.61 29.45 -13.36
CA LEU A 54 15.66 28.57 -12.87
C LEU A 54 17.04 28.99 -13.39
N GLY A 55 17.11 29.97 -14.31
CA GLY A 55 18.34 30.40 -14.94
C GLY A 55 18.72 29.58 -16.17
N PRO A 56 19.78 29.99 -16.87
CA PRO A 56 20.17 29.41 -18.15
C PRO A 56 20.53 27.93 -18.02
N ASN A 57 20.12 27.12 -19.01
CA ASN A 57 20.33 25.67 -19.11
C ASN A 57 19.66 24.81 -18.03
N ASN A 58 18.82 25.38 -17.17
CA ASN A 58 18.07 24.62 -16.16
C ASN A 58 16.66 24.28 -16.65
N THR A 59 16.11 23.15 -16.19
CA THR A 59 14.83 22.64 -16.70
C THR A 59 13.86 22.27 -15.58
N ARG A 60 12.57 22.45 -15.85
CA ARG A 60 11.46 21.99 -15.01
C ARG A 60 10.54 21.10 -15.83
N GLU A 61 10.44 19.84 -15.45
CA GLU A 61 9.51 18.88 -16.04
C GLU A 61 8.32 18.66 -15.12
N VAL A 62 7.09 18.72 -15.66
CA VAL A 62 5.85 18.51 -14.89
C VAL A 62 5.07 17.35 -15.50
N LYS A 63 4.89 16.27 -14.74
CA LYS A 63 4.11 15.10 -15.15
C LYS A 63 2.78 15.07 -14.40
N GLU A 64 1.69 14.94 -15.15
CA GLU A 64 0.35 14.82 -14.58
C GLU A 64 -0.01 13.35 -14.31
N ILE A 65 -0.45 13.05 -13.09
CA ILE A 65 -0.89 11.73 -12.66
C ILE A 65 -2.37 11.81 -12.31
N ILE A 66 -3.19 11.12 -13.10
CA ILE A 66 -4.64 11.04 -12.91
C ILE A 66 -5.00 9.64 -12.42
N VAL A 67 -5.72 9.56 -11.29
CA VAL A 67 -6.32 8.32 -10.80
C VAL A 67 -7.80 8.36 -11.14
N TYR A 68 -8.28 7.37 -11.87
CA TYR A 68 -9.70 7.26 -12.21
C TYR A 68 -10.47 6.43 -11.18
N LYS A 69 -11.76 6.71 -11.00
CA LYS A 69 -12.66 5.87 -10.21
C LYS A 69 -12.87 4.55 -10.95
N LYS A 70 -12.78 3.43 -10.23
CA LYS A 70 -13.12 2.11 -10.77
C LYS A 70 -14.63 2.04 -10.91
N LYS A 71 -15.15 1.74 -12.10
CA LYS A 71 -16.58 1.47 -12.32
C LYS A 71 -16.94 0.27 -11.43
N SER A 72 -17.88 0.43 -10.51
CA SER A 72 -18.40 -0.68 -9.71
C SER A 72 -18.98 -1.72 -10.67
N ARG A 73 -18.51 -2.97 -10.58
CA ARG A 73 -19.27 -4.10 -11.10
C ARG A 73 -20.38 -4.33 -10.09
N ASP A 74 -21.61 -4.18 -10.51
CA ASP A 74 -22.79 -4.36 -9.67
C ASP A 74 -22.75 -5.74 -9.02
N GLN A 75 -22.65 -5.77 -7.69
CA GLN A 75 -23.06 -6.92 -6.90
C GLN A 75 -24.45 -6.56 -6.38
N GLU A 76 -25.46 -7.21 -6.94
CA GLU A 76 -26.81 -7.21 -6.38
C GLU A 76 -26.75 -7.80 -4.98
N SER A 77 -26.84 -6.95 -3.95
CA SER A 77 -27.25 -7.40 -2.61
C SER A 77 -28.66 -6.92 -2.37
N ILE A 78 -29.57 -7.89 -2.38
CA ILE A 78 -30.99 -7.76 -2.08
C ILE A 78 -31.16 -7.36 -0.61
N TYR A 79 -31.67 -6.15 -0.37
CA TYR A 79 -32.41 -5.83 0.85
C TYR A 79 -33.70 -5.07 0.46
N LYS A 80 -34.82 -5.80 0.39
CA LYS A 80 -36.19 -5.26 0.61
C LYS A 80 -36.37 -5.21 2.13
N THR A 81 -37.02 -4.26 2.81
CA THR A 81 -38.08 -3.26 2.55
C THR A 81 -38.06 -2.34 3.82
N LYS A 82 -38.64 -1.14 3.97
CA LYS A 82 -39.98 -0.63 3.65
C LYS A 82 -40.04 0.87 4.07
N GLU A 83 -40.67 1.67 3.21
CA GLU A 83 -41.48 2.89 3.41
C GLU A 83 -41.12 4.03 4.40
N ILE A 84 -41.19 5.24 3.84
CA ILE A 84 -40.93 6.58 4.41
C ILE A 84 -42.22 7.21 4.94
N LYS A 85 -42.13 7.96 6.05
CA LYS A 85 -42.84 9.21 6.45
C LYS A 85 -42.16 9.68 7.76
N GLU A 86 -41.86 10.93 8.09
CA GLU A 86 -42.42 12.25 7.78
C GLU A 86 -41.37 13.35 8.13
N VAL A 87 -41.54 14.55 7.57
CA VAL A 87 -40.63 15.71 7.62
C VAL A 87 -40.71 16.44 8.97
N VAL A 88 -39.57 16.79 9.59
CA VAL A 88 -39.48 17.93 10.54
C VAL A 88 -38.14 18.66 10.35
N LEU A 89 -38.23 19.97 10.11
CA LEU A 89 -37.12 20.94 10.03
C LEU A 89 -36.53 21.20 11.42
N VAL A 90 -35.21 21.06 11.61
CA VAL A 90 -34.47 21.70 12.71
C VAL A 90 -33.09 22.17 12.24
N VAL A 91 -32.75 23.39 12.66
CA VAL A 91 -31.65 24.28 12.26
C VAL A 91 -30.30 23.88 12.89
N ASP A 92 -29.24 24.10 12.10
CA ASP A 92 -27.79 24.21 12.37
C ASP A 92 -27.14 23.58 13.62
N GLN A 93 -26.27 22.59 13.36
CA GLN A 93 -24.83 22.66 13.68
C GLN A 93 -24.10 21.51 12.95
N GLN A 94 -23.55 21.77 11.77
CA GLN A 94 -22.73 20.79 11.06
C GLN A 94 -21.34 20.69 11.70
N VAL A 95 -21.14 19.66 12.51
CA VAL A 95 -19.80 19.20 12.92
C VAL A 95 -19.16 18.56 11.69
N ASN A 96 -18.24 19.27 11.04
CA ASN A 96 -17.46 18.73 9.92
C ASN A 96 -16.73 17.45 10.36
N ALA A 97 -17.24 16.29 9.94
CA ALA A 97 -16.63 15.00 10.22
C ALA A 97 -15.24 14.94 9.59
N VAL A 98 -14.20 14.97 10.44
CA VAL A 98 -12.82 14.73 10.03
C VAL A 98 -12.75 13.33 9.41
N LYS A 99 -12.53 13.27 8.10
CA LYS A 99 -12.32 12.02 7.38
C LYS A 99 -10.95 11.46 7.74
N THR A 100 -10.90 10.66 8.81
CA THR A 100 -9.71 9.88 9.17
C THR A 100 -9.49 8.80 8.11
N ILE A 101 -8.32 8.82 7.48
CA ILE A 101 -7.88 7.72 6.60
C ILE A 101 -7.32 6.64 7.53
N SER A 102 -8.14 5.64 7.85
CA SER A 102 -7.66 4.44 8.54
C SER A 102 -6.92 3.57 7.52
N ILE A 103 -5.63 3.37 7.72
CA ILE A 103 -4.81 2.49 6.90
C ILE A 103 -4.67 1.18 7.70
N ASP A 104 -5.16 0.08 7.14
CA ASP A 104 -4.91 -1.24 7.70
C ASP A 104 -3.53 -1.74 7.20
N PRO A 105 -2.55 -1.95 8.09
CA PRO A 105 -1.25 -2.49 7.73
C PRO A 105 -1.35 -3.87 7.07
N LEU A 106 -2.33 -4.69 7.45
CA LEU A 106 -2.49 -6.04 6.93
C LEU A 106 -2.81 -6.02 5.43
N ASP A 107 -3.83 -5.26 5.02
CA ASP A 107 -4.21 -5.08 3.60
C ASP A 107 -3.05 -4.49 2.77
N THR A 108 -2.27 -3.58 3.37
CA THR A 108 -1.11 -3.01 2.69
C THR A 108 -0.04 -4.07 2.43
N TYR A 109 0.28 -4.91 3.42
CA TYR A 109 1.27 -5.96 3.28
C TYR A 109 0.85 -7.07 2.33
N GLU A 110 -0.43 -7.45 2.31
CA GLU A 110 -0.94 -8.40 1.31
C GLU A 110 -0.76 -7.90 -0.12
N ARG A 111 -1.09 -6.62 -0.36
CA ARG A 111 -0.90 -6.02 -1.68
C ARG A 111 0.57 -6.02 -2.12
N MET A 112 1.50 -5.83 -1.19
CA MET A 112 2.93 -5.90 -1.50
C MET A 112 3.36 -7.31 -1.92
N VAL A 113 2.85 -8.34 -1.22
CA VAL A 113 3.09 -9.74 -1.60
C VAL A 113 2.47 -10.06 -2.96
N ASP A 114 1.26 -9.57 -3.24
CA ASP A 114 0.57 -9.72 -4.53
C ASP A 114 1.33 -9.03 -5.67
N GLN A 115 1.99 -7.91 -5.39
CA GLN A 115 2.89 -7.22 -6.30
C GLN A 115 4.23 -7.94 -6.50
N GLY A 116 4.46 -9.05 -5.81
CA GLY A 116 5.67 -9.88 -5.91
C GLY A 116 6.79 -9.49 -4.95
N ILE A 117 6.56 -8.52 -4.07
CA ILE A 117 7.55 -8.11 -3.06
C ILE A 117 7.46 -9.10 -1.90
N ARG A 118 8.38 -10.06 -1.86
CA ARG A 118 8.46 -11.08 -0.78
C ARG A 118 9.79 -10.97 -0.04
N SER A 119 9.81 -10.17 1.02
CA SER A 119 10.97 -10.07 1.92
C SER A 119 10.73 -10.88 3.20
N ALA A 120 11.80 -11.34 3.85
CA ALA A 120 11.70 -12.12 5.08
C ALA A 120 10.96 -11.37 6.20
N GLY A 121 11.24 -10.06 6.34
CA GLY A 121 10.55 -9.21 7.31
C GLY A 121 9.05 -9.10 7.02
N LEU A 122 8.67 -8.83 5.77
CA LEU A 122 7.26 -8.69 5.37
C LEU A 122 6.47 -9.99 5.63
N LEU A 123 7.02 -11.14 5.21
CA LEU A 123 6.35 -12.43 5.40
C LEU A 123 6.20 -12.79 6.88
N SER A 124 7.22 -12.51 7.71
CA SER A 124 7.12 -12.74 9.16
C SER A 124 6.04 -11.88 9.82
N GLN A 125 5.94 -10.60 9.45
CA GLN A 125 4.92 -9.69 9.98
C GLN A 125 3.52 -10.10 9.55
N LEU A 126 3.36 -10.51 8.28
CA LEU A 126 2.08 -10.96 7.75
C LEU A 126 1.64 -12.28 8.41
N ALA A 127 2.56 -13.22 8.60
CA ALA A 127 2.30 -14.47 9.29
C ALA A 127 1.92 -14.25 10.76
N ASP A 128 2.66 -13.38 11.47
CA ASP A 128 2.36 -13.00 12.86
C ASP A 128 0.98 -12.33 12.97
N ALA A 129 0.66 -11.39 12.08
CA ALA A 129 -0.62 -10.71 12.08
C ALA A 129 -1.78 -11.70 11.90
N TYR A 130 -1.65 -12.64 10.97
CA TYR A 130 -2.65 -13.70 10.78
C TYR A 130 -2.72 -14.69 11.93
N PHE A 131 -1.60 -15.01 12.57
CA PHE A 131 -1.55 -15.83 13.77
C PHE A 131 -2.34 -15.19 14.92
N TYR A 132 -2.13 -13.89 15.16
CA TYR A 132 -2.85 -13.16 16.23
C TYR A 132 -4.34 -12.97 15.92
N LYS A 133 -4.74 -13.00 14.65
CA LYS A 133 -6.15 -13.02 14.23
C LYS A 133 -6.80 -14.41 14.30
N ASN A 134 -6.07 -15.45 14.74
CA ASN A 134 -6.49 -16.85 14.75
C ASN A 134 -6.81 -17.42 13.35
N GLU A 135 -6.33 -16.78 12.28
CA GLU A 135 -6.43 -17.28 10.90
C GLU A 135 -5.22 -18.18 10.61
N TYR A 136 -5.17 -19.35 11.26
CA TYR A 136 -4.00 -20.23 11.25
C TYR A 136 -3.68 -20.83 9.87
N THR A 137 -4.69 -20.98 9.01
CA THR A 137 -4.51 -21.47 7.63
C THR A 137 -3.60 -20.54 6.84
N LYS A 138 -3.91 -19.25 6.78
CA LYS A 138 -3.08 -18.24 6.12
C LYS A 138 -1.75 -18.03 6.83
N ALA A 139 -1.76 -17.97 8.17
CA ALA A 139 -0.53 -17.83 8.95
C ALA A 139 0.48 -18.93 8.60
N SER A 140 0.02 -20.20 8.50
CA SER A 140 0.88 -21.33 8.16
C SER A 140 1.50 -21.22 6.75
N GLN A 141 0.79 -20.64 5.79
CA GLN A 141 1.28 -20.43 4.42
C GLN A 141 2.40 -19.38 4.40
N TYR A 142 2.16 -18.23 5.04
CA TYR A 142 3.16 -17.17 5.11
C TYR A 142 4.37 -17.56 5.96
N TYR A 143 4.19 -18.30 7.06
CA TYR A 143 5.31 -18.87 7.79
C TYR A 143 6.10 -19.84 6.91
N LEU A 144 5.45 -20.73 6.16
CA LEU A 144 6.16 -21.63 5.25
C LEU A 144 7.04 -20.86 4.24
N GLU A 145 6.52 -19.78 3.66
CA GLU A 145 7.31 -18.92 2.77
C GLU A 145 8.45 -18.20 3.50
N PHE A 146 8.18 -17.68 4.69
CA PHE A 146 9.18 -17.05 5.55
C PHE A 146 10.34 -18.02 5.88
N PHE A 147 10.03 -19.27 6.24
CA PHE A 147 11.02 -20.30 6.54
C PHE A 147 11.85 -20.71 5.31
N LYS A 148 11.31 -20.59 4.09
CA LYS A 148 12.07 -20.85 2.86
C LYS A 148 13.13 -19.79 2.57
N ILE A 149 12.87 -18.53 2.93
CA ILE A 149 13.78 -17.41 2.63
C ILE A 149 14.60 -16.93 3.83
N GLY A 150 14.13 -17.21 5.04
CA GLY A 150 14.74 -16.79 6.29
C GLY A 150 16.03 -17.54 6.60
N LYS A 151 17.17 -16.84 6.62
CA LYS A 151 18.47 -17.42 6.95
C LYS A 151 18.79 -17.45 8.45
N LYS A 152 18.21 -16.52 9.22
CA LYS A 152 18.41 -16.38 10.67
C LYS A 152 17.06 -16.22 11.33
N ILE A 153 16.43 -17.35 11.62
CA ILE A 153 15.08 -17.39 12.17
C ILE A 153 15.20 -17.50 13.68
N LYS A 154 14.53 -16.59 14.40
CA LYS A 154 14.50 -16.64 15.86
C LYS A 154 13.65 -17.81 16.36
N PRO A 155 13.94 -18.38 17.54
CA PRO A 155 13.19 -19.52 18.09
C PRO A 155 11.68 -19.28 18.17
N GLU A 156 11.23 -18.06 18.48
CA GLU A 156 9.81 -17.73 18.65
C GLU A 156 8.97 -18.00 17.40
N TYR A 157 9.56 -17.86 16.21
CA TYR A 157 8.88 -18.14 14.95
C TYR A 157 8.65 -19.64 14.73
N TYR A 158 9.55 -20.51 15.23
CA TYR A 158 9.34 -21.97 15.18
C TYR A 158 8.14 -22.36 16.03
N PHE A 159 8.04 -21.80 17.23
CA PHE A 159 6.92 -22.03 18.13
C PHE A 159 5.58 -21.58 17.52
N ARG A 160 5.50 -20.33 17.03
CA ARG A 160 4.26 -19.80 16.42
C ARG A 160 3.84 -20.59 15.19
N TYR A 161 4.80 -20.96 14.33
CA TYR A 161 4.51 -21.79 13.17
C TYR A 161 4.02 -23.18 13.56
N ALA A 162 4.66 -23.81 14.56
CA ALA A 162 4.19 -25.09 15.09
C ALA A 162 2.77 -25.01 15.66
N MET A 163 2.44 -23.93 16.38
CA MET A 163 1.09 -23.71 16.90
C MET A 163 0.07 -23.50 15.78
N ALA A 164 0.41 -22.72 14.74
CA ALA A 164 -0.46 -22.57 13.57
C ALA A 164 -0.72 -23.93 12.89
N LEU A 165 0.33 -24.74 12.70
CA LEU A 165 0.23 -26.07 12.12
C LEU A 165 -0.61 -27.04 12.96
N LYS A 166 -0.50 -26.96 14.29
CA LYS A 166 -1.32 -27.76 15.21
C LYS A 166 -2.81 -27.45 15.03
N ASN A 167 -3.17 -26.16 14.96
CA ASN A 167 -4.56 -25.72 14.82
C ASN A 167 -5.19 -26.11 13.47
N ILE A 168 -4.38 -26.27 12.41
CA ILE A 168 -4.87 -26.77 11.11
C ILE A 168 -4.84 -28.30 10.99
N GLY A 169 -4.51 -29.03 12.06
CA GLY A 169 -4.48 -30.50 12.10
C GLY A 169 -3.18 -31.14 11.58
N GLN A 170 -2.13 -30.36 11.29
CA GLN A 170 -0.82 -30.88 10.87
C GLN A 170 0.08 -31.19 12.07
N GLU A 171 -0.38 -32.10 12.94
CA GLU A 171 0.28 -32.38 14.23
C GLU A 171 1.70 -32.92 14.09
N LYS A 172 1.97 -33.78 13.09
CA LYS A 172 3.30 -34.36 12.88
C LYS A 172 4.36 -33.27 12.66
N ARG A 173 4.08 -32.35 11.73
CA ARG A 173 4.98 -31.22 11.42
C ARG A 173 5.09 -30.23 12.57
N SER A 174 3.99 -30.03 13.31
CA SER A 174 3.99 -29.23 14.52
C SER A 174 4.97 -29.79 15.58
N LYS A 175 4.92 -31.10 15.84
CA LYS A 175 5.83 -31.77 16.80
C LYS A 175 7.30 -31.64 16.37
N GLU A 176 7.59 -31.82 15.08
CA GLU A 176 8.94 -31.63 14.53
C GLU A 176 9.46 -30.21 14.81
N LEU A 177 8.65 -29.19 14.54
CA LEU A 177 9.04 -27.80 14.78
C LEU A 177 9.18 -27.48 16.27
N LEU A 178 8.35 -28.05 17.14
CA LEU A 178 8.49 -27.89 18.59
C LEU A 178 9.79 -28.51 19.11
N ALA A 179 10.17 -29.69 18.61
CA ALA A 179 11.45 -30.29 18.96
C ALA A 179 12.64 -29.41 18.52
N THR A 180 12.56 -28.80 17.32
CA THR A 180 13.59 -27.84 16.88
C THR A 180 13.63 -26.59 17.76
N TYR A 181 12.47 -26.09 18.20
CA TYR A 181 12.37 -24.95 19.10
C TYR A 181 13.02 -25.23 20.46
N GLU A 182 12.73 -26.38 21.07
CA GLU A 182 13.32 -26.79 22.36
C GLU A 182 14.85 -26.90 22.27
N ALA A 183 15.36 -27.50 21.20
CA ALA A 183 16.80 -27.62 20.96
C ALA A 183 17.48 -26.24 20.82
N LEU A 184 16.84 -25.29 20.13
CA LEU A 184 17.35 -23.92 19.99
C LEU A 184 17.38 -23.19 21.35
N LEU A 185 16.34 -23.31 22.17
CA LEU A 185 16.30 -22.71 23.51
C LEU A 185 17.42 -23.24 24.43
N GLN A 186 17.67 -24.55 24.41
CA GLN A 186 18.75 -25.15 25.20
C GLN A 186 20.13 -24.61 24.79
N SER A 187 20.32 -24.32 23.50
CA SER A 187 21.57 -23.75 22.99
C SER A 187 21.77 -22.28 23.39
N GLU A 188 20.69 -21.50 23.51
CA GLU A 188 20.75 -20.10 23.94
C GLU A 188 21.01 -19.97 25.44
N ASN A 189 20.38 -20.82 26.27
CA ASN A 189 20.55 -20.79 27.73
C ASN A 189 21.94 -21.27 28.21
N LYS A 190 22.74 -21.87 27.33
CA LYS A 190 24.08 -22.40 27.65
C LYS A 190 25.21 -21.42 27.32
N LYS A 191 24.88 -20.23 26.78
CA LYS A 191 25.83 -19.13 26.52
C LYS A 191 25.84 -18.14 27.68
#